data_AF-A0AB35J0D5-F1
#
_entry.id   AF-A0AB35J0D5-F1
#
_cell.length_a   1.000
_cell.length_b   1.000
_cell.length_c   1.000
_cell.angle_alpha   90.00
_cell.angle_beta   90.00
_cell.angle_gamma   90.00
#
_symmetry.space_group_name_H-M   'P 1'
#
loop_
_entity.id
_entity.type
_entity.pdbx_description
1 polymer ?
#
loop_
_entity_poly.entity_id
_entity_poly.type
_entity_poly.pdbx_seq_one_letter_code
_entity_poly.pdbx_strand_id
1 'polypeptide(L)'
;MEEYYEKLCKKFPQISFNTNGGVVPCNSNKVVVNLSYDCLKKMANDPEFAKEIEWNLSGEVAANSQVYSFAKRDGVELGGRTVTYDANGNRQSSCGGMRTANSSNKSSDVLSTQNQQKAAKSRRDKKREQEEYLEKMREKRKRDEEYLEELREKRKDRDEYISEMSENSSSVVRAYTQAEYDNVDLLSTLDTKI
;
A
#
# COMPACT_ATOMS: atom_id res chain seq x y z
N MET A 1 -31.43 5.04 5.86
CA MET A 1 -30.59 4.98 4.63
C MET A 1 -30.73 6.24 3.81
N GLU A 2 -31.94 6.67 3.47
CA GLU A 2 -32.19 7.95 2.76
C GLU A 2 -31.57 9.15 3.48
N GLU A 3 -31.67 9.21 4.80
CA GLU A 3 -31.02 10.26 5.62
C GLU A 3 -29.49 10.29 5.46
N TYR A 4 -28.84 9.12 5.37
CA TYR A 4 -27.40 9.03 5.16
C TYR A 4 -27.02 9.44 3.72
N TYR A 5 -27.85 9.08 2.74
CA TYR A 5 -27.69 9.54 1.36
C TYR A 5 -27.79 11.07 1.26
N GLU A 6 -28.79 11.68 1.89
CA GLU A 6 -28.92 13.13 1.92
C GLU A 6 -27.73 13.81 2.61
N LYS A 7 -27.24 13.23 3.71
CA LYS A 7 -26.03 13.70 4.40
C LYS A 7 -24.82 13.66 3.47
N LEU A 8 -24.67 12.58 2.71
CA LEU A 8 -23.57 12.41 1.76
C LEU A 8 -23.65 13.44 0.61
N CYS A 9 -24.84 13.65 0.04
CA CYS A 9 -25.10 14.67 -0.98
C CYS A 9 -24.78 16.09 -0.48
N LYS A 10 -25.14 16.41 0.77
CA LYS A 10 -24.81 17.70 1.40
C LYS A 10 -23.31 17.87 1.66
N LYS A 11 -22.63 16.78 2.03
CA LYS A 11 -21.18 16.78 2.29
C LYS A 11 -20.37 16.97 1.01
N PHE A 12 -20.83 16.40 -0.11
CA PHE A 12 -20.16 16.47 -1.40
C PHE A 12 -21.07 17.08 -2.47
N PRO A 13 -21.39 18.39 -2.40
CA PRO A 13 -22.34 19.02 -3.31
C PRO A 13 -21.87 19.08 -4.77
N GLN A 14 -20.56 18.89 -5.00
CA GLN A 14 -19.96 18.83 -6.33
C GLN A 14 -20.05 17.43 -6.97
N ILE A 15 -20.49 16.43 -6.20
CA ILE A 15 -20.63 15.05 -6.65
C ILE A 15 -22.12 14.74 -6.82
N SER A 16 -22.47 14.27 -8.01
CA SER A 16 -23.79 13.74 -8.31
C SER A 16 -23.77 12.25 -8.03
N PHE A 17 -24.42 11.84 -6.94
CA PHE A 17 -24.59 10.43 -6.62
C PHE A 17 -25.74 9.82 -7.41
N ASN A 18 -25.56 8.59 -7.87
CA ASN A 18 -26.58 7.79 -8.54
C ASN A 18 -26.57 6.38 -7.95
N THR A 19 -27.74 5.92 -7.50
CA THR A 19 -27.92 4.60 -6.89
C THR A 19 -28.53 3.57 -7.83
N ASN A 20 -29.08 4.01 -8.97
CA ASN A 20 -29.77 3.15 -9.94
C ASN A 20 -28.83 2.54 -11.00
N GLY A 21 -27.53 2.87 -10.93
CA GLY A 21 -26.55 2.50 -11.94
C GLY A 21 -26.81 3.19 -13.29
N GLY A 22 -26.03 2.81 -14.31
CA GLY A 22 -26.16 3.35 -15.67
C GLY A 22 -25.25 4.53 -16.00
N VAL A 23 -25.33 4.95 -17.27
CA VAL A 23 -24.50 6.01 -17.84
C VAL A 23 -25.24 7.33 -17.73
N VAL A 24 -24.80 8.18 -16.81
CA VAL A 24 -25.32 9.54 -16.67
C VAL A 24 -24.45 10.49 -17.50
N PRO A 25 -25.04 11.39 -18.31
CA PRO A 25 -24.27 12.41 -19.00
C PRO A 25 -23.51 13.26 -17.98
N CYS A 26 -22.19 13.35 -18.16
CA CYS A 26 -21.28 14.04 -17.26
C CYS A 26 -20.30 14.89 -18.05
N ASN A 27 -19.73 15.91 -17.39
CA ASN A 27 -18.80 16.85 -18.00
C ASN A 27 -17.66 17.16 -17.02
N SER A 28 -16.73 18.03 -17.41
CA SER A 28 -15.57 18.38 -16.58
C SER A 28 -15.94 18.95 -15.21
N ASN A 29 -17.10 19.58 -15.09
CA ASN A 29 -17.52 20.32 -13.90
C ASN A 29 -18.45 19.50 -13.00
N LYS A 30 -18.94 18.35 -13.47
CA LYS A 30 -19.89 17.51 -12.74
C LYS A 30 -19.36 16.09 -12.64
N VAL A 31 -18.97 15.71 -11.43
CA VAL A 31 -18.56 14.34 -11.11
C VAL A 31 -19.80 13.49 -10.90
N VAL A 32 -19.88 12.34 -11.57
CA VAL A 32 -20.93 11.35 -11.31
C VAL A 32 -20.31 10.15 -10.62
N VAL A 33 -20.88 9.80 -9.47
CA VAL A 33 -20.53 8.60 -8.70
C VAL A 33 -21.74 7.69 -8.62
N ASN A 34 -21.60 6.49 -9.18
CA ASN A 34 -22.54 5.41 -9.02
C ASN A 34 -22.20 4.66 -7.72
N LEU A 35 -23.04 4.82 -6.69
CA LEU A 35 -22.92 4.07 -5.43
C LEU A 35 -23.96 2.96 -5.44
N SER A 36 -23.53 1.71 -5.32
CA SER A 36 -24.48 0.62 -5.16
C SER A 36 -25.32 0.82 -3.90
N TYR A 37 -26.58 0.36 -3.95
CA TYR A 37 -27.49 0.43 -2.81
C TYR A 37 -26.91 -0.26 -1.57
N ASP A 38 -26.26 -1.41 -1.76
CA ASP A 38 -25.62 -2.16 -0.69
C ASP A 38 -24.41 -1.43 -0.10
N CYS A 39 -23.63 -0.71 -0.91
CA CYS A 39 -22.52 0.12 -0.41
C CYS A 39 -23.06 1.22 0.49
N LEU A 40 -24.09 1.94 0.04
CA LEU A 40 -24.74 2.99 0.83
C LEU A 40 -25.32 2.44 2.13
N LYS A 41 -25.94 1.26 2.08
CA LYS A 41 -26.44 0.56 3.28
C LYS A 41 -25.31 0.24 4.24
N LYS A 42 -24.17 -0.27 3.75
CA LYS A 42 -23.02 -0.60 4.58
C LYS A 42 -22.41 0.64 5.21
N MET A 43 -22.22 1.72 4.45
CA MET A 43 -21.75 3.01 4.99
C MET A 43 -22.67 3.57 6.08
N ALA A 44 -24.00 3.38 5.95
CA ALA A 44 -24.93 3.83 6.98
C ALA A 44 -24.84 3.03 8.29
N ASN A 45 -24.36 1.79 8.25
CA ASN A 45 -24.29 0.88 9.41
C ASN A 45 -22.87 0.75 9.99
N ASP A 46 -21.84 0.99 9.19
CA ASP A 46 -20.43 0.84 9.54
C ASP A 46 -19.68 2.17 9.36
N PRO A 47 -19.42 2.90 10.46
CA PRO A 47 -18.72 4.19 10.43
C PRO A 47 -17.27 4.13 9.95
N GLU A 48 -16.57 3.00 10.11
CA GLU A 48 -15.19 2.86 9.63
C GLU A 48 -15.17 2.71 8.12
N PHE A 49 -16.05 1.84 7.60
CA PHE A 49 -16.26 1.70 6.17
C PHE A 49 -16.71 3.03 5.53
N ALA A 50 -17.63 3.74 6.18
CA ALA A 50 -18.06 5.07 5.73
C ALA A 50 -16.90 6.06 5.62
N LYS A 51 -16.01 6.12 6.63
CA LYS A 51 -14.84 7.02 6.61
C LYS A 51 -13.92 6.73 5.43
N GLU A 52 -13.68 5.46 5.14
CA GLU A 52 -12.83 5.06 4.00
C GLU A 52 -13.43 5.52 2.67
N ILE A 53 -14.72 5.25 2.44
CA ILE A 53 -15.38 5.65 1.19
C ILE A 53 -15.50 7.16 1.09
N GLU A 54 -15.86 7.86 2.17
CA GLU A 54 -15.91 9.33 2.19
C GLU A 54 -14.54 9.97 1.93
N TRP A 55 -13.46 9.38 2.45
CA TRP A 55 -12.09 9.80 2.14
C TRP A 55 -11.80 9.68 0.64
N ASN A 56 -12.15 8.54 0.04
CA ASN A 56 -11.98 8.32 -1.40
C ASN A 56 -12.82 9.31 -2.24
N LEU A 57 -14.07 9.57 -1.83
CA LEU A 57 -14.96 10.52 -2.51
C LEU A 57 -14.42 11.95 -2.50
N SER A 58 -13.72 12.35 -1.44
CA SER A 58 -13.11 13.69 -1.34
C SER A 58 -12.10 13.97 -2.46
N GLY A 59 -11.44 12.93 -2.98
CA GLY A 59 -10.48 13.03 -4.08
C GLY A 59 -11.11 13.07 -5.47
N GLU A 60 -12.40 12.73 -5.62
CA GLU A 60 -12.98 12.52 -6.96
C GLU A 60 -13.09 13.78 -7.80
N VAL A 61 -13.32 14.93 -7.18
CA VAL A 61 -13.43 16.22 -7.88
C VAL A 61 -12.10 16.62 -8.49
N ALA A 62 -11.02 16.47 -7.73
CA ALA A 62 -9.66 16.72 -8.21
C ALA A 62 -9.27 15.72 -9.30
N ALA A 63 -9.56 14.42 -9.09
CA ALA A 63 -9.29 13.38 -10.07
C ALA A 63 -10.04 13.61 -11.39
N ASN A 64 -11.31 14.03 -11.34
CA ASN A 64 -12.08 14.37 -12.53
C ASN A 64 -11.40 15.48 -13.34
N SER A 65 -11.05 16.58 -12.66
CA SER A 65 -10.40 17.74 -13.28
C SER A 65 -9.06 17.37 -13.93
N GLN A 66 -8.27 16.51 -13.28
CA GLN A 66 -7.01 16.01 -13.83
C GLN A 66 -7.22 15.14 -15.08
N VAL A 67 -8.19 14.22 -15.06
CA VAL A 67 -8.48 13.35 -16.20
C VAL A 67 -8.90 14.15 -17.43
N TYR A 68 -9.79 15.14 -17.28
CA TYR A 68 -10.18 16.03 -18.38
C TYR A 68 -9.01 16.88 -18.88
N SER A 69 -8.14 17.35 -17.98
CA SER A 69 -6.95 18.12 -18.34
C SER A 69 -5.94 17.29 -19.14
N PHE A 70 -5.73 16.02 -18.75
CA PHE A 70 -4.87 15.10 -19.49
C PHE A 70 -5.45 14.74 -20.85
N ALA A 71 -6.75 14.45 -20.92
CA ALA A 71 -7.41 14.20 -22.20
C ALA A 71 -7.25 15.40 -23.15
N LYS A 72 -7.53 16.62 -22.68
CA LYS A 72 -7.35 17.85 -23.47
C LYS A 72 -5.90 18.03 -23.93
N ARG A 73 -4.92 17.82 -23.04
CA ARG A 73 -3.48 17.88 -23.37
C ARG A 73 -3.12 16.86 -24.47
N ASP A 74 -3.72 15.69 -24.42
CA ASP A 74 -3.45 14.62 -25.36
C ASP A 74 -4.24 14.77 -26.67
N GLY A 75 -5.10 15.79 -26.77
CA GLY A 75 -5.92 16.08 -27.94
C GLY A 75 -7.17 15.21 -28.01
N VAL A 76 -7.65 14.74 -26.86
CA VAL A 76 -8.84 13.91 -26.71
C VAL A 76 -9.93 14.71 -25.98
N GLU A 77 -11.13 14.68 -26.53
CA GLU A 77 -12.35 15.14 -25.89
C GLU A 77 -13.06 13.94 -25.26
N LEU A 78 -13.33 14.03 -23.96
CA LEU A 78 -14.08 13.01 -23.22
C LEU A 78 -15.56 13.39 -23.24
N GLY A 79 -16.42 12.43 -23.60
CA GLY A 79 -17.87 12.56 -23.48
C GLY A 79 -18.38 12.41 -22.05
N GLY A 80 -17.55 11.91 -21.13
CA GLY A 80 -17.91 11.73 -19.73
C GLY A 80 -16.92 10.89 -18.94
N ARG A 81 -16.91 11.07 -17.61
CA ARG A 81 -16.25 10.17 -16.65
C ARG A 81 -17.24 9.77 -15.56
N THR A 82 -17.33 8.47 -15.30
CA THR A 82 -18.15 7.91 -14.23
C THR A 82 -17.29 7.08 -13.30
N VAL A 83 -17.57 7.16 -12.01
CA VAL A 83 -16.92 6.36 -10.97
C VAL A 83 -17.97 5.48 -10.32
N THR A 84 -17.67 4.20 -10.14
CA THR A 84 -18.59 3.24 -9.55
C THR A 84 -17.97 2.63 -8.31
N TYR A 85 -18.76 2.55 -7.24
CA TYR A 85 -18.44 1.82 -6.02
C TYR A 85 -19.37 0.62 -5.89
N ASP A 86 -18.80 -0.58 -5.81
CA ASP A 86 -19.56 -1.80 -5.55
C ASP A 86 -19.92 -1.95 -4.06
N ALA A 87 -20.66 -3.00 -3.71
CA ALA A 87 -21.11 -3.26 -2.33
C ALA A 87 -19.95 -3.36 -1.31
N ASN A 88 -18.75 -3.73 -1.76
CA ASN A 88 -17.57 -3.86 -0.92
C ASN A 88 -16.74 -2.58 -0.86
N GLY A 89 -17.16 -1.53 -1.57
CA GLY A 89 -16.42 -0.27 -1.65
C GLY A 89 -15.32 -0.28 -2.72
N ASN A 90 -15.25 -1.30 -3.58
CA ASN A 90 -14.26 -1.32 -4.64
C ASN A 90 -14.58 -0.24 -5.68
N ARG A 91 -13.56 0.55 -5.98
CA ARG A 91 -13.67 1.69 -6.88
C ARG A 91 -13.30 1.31 -8.31
N GLN A 92 -14.20 1.57 -9.25
CA GLN A 92 -13.92 1.51 -10.68
C GLN A 92 -14.16 2.88 -11.33
N SER A 93 -13.35 3.22 -12.33
CA SER A 93 -13.52 4.47 -13.10
C SER A 93 -13.56 4.16 -14.58
N SER A 94 -14.55 4.73 -15.26
CA SER A 94 -14.73 4.59 -16.70
C SER A 94 -14.84 5.96 -17.36
N CYS A 95 -14.29 6.09 -18.57
CA CYS A 95 -14.41 7.29 -19.40
C CYS A 95 -15.19 6.91 -20.67
N GLY A 96 -16.29 7.60 -20.93
CA GLY A 96 -17.17 7.36 -22.07
C GLY A 96 -16.93 8.36 -23.21
N GLY A 97 -17.14 7.92 -24.44
CA GLY A 97 -17.23 8.80 -25.61
C GLY A 97 -15.96 9.59 -25.93
N MET A 98 -14.80 8.91 -26.02
CA MET A 98 -13.53 9.55 -26.39
C MET A 98 -13.53 9.92 -27.87
N ARG A 99 -13.23 11.19 -28.20
CA ARG A 99 -13.07 11.70 -29.57
C ARG A 99 -11.76 12.45 -29.68
N THR A 100 -11.14 12.46 -30.86
CA THR A 100 -9.98 13.33 -31.09
C THR A 100 -10.46 14.76 -31.32
N ALA A 101 -9.92 15.72 -30.57
CA ALA A 101 -10.30 17.14 -30.59
C ALA A 101 -10.07 17.85 -31.95
N ASN A 102 -9.37 17.19 -32.88
CA ASN A 102 -9.09 17.70 -34.22
C ASN A 102 -9.55 16.68 -35.28
N SER A 103 -10.86 16.64 -35.56
CA SER A 103 -11.41 16.00 -36.76
C SER A 103 -11.51 16.99 -37.94
N SER A 104 -10.67 18.01 -37.99
CA SER A 104 -10.47 18.82 -39.20
C SER A 104 -9.27 18.25 -39.95
N ASN A 105 -9.49 17.86 -41.21
CA ASN A 105 -8.53 17.33 -42.18
C ASN A 105 -7.12 17.90 -41.99
N LYS A 106 -6.23 17.16 -41.32
CA LYS A 106 -4.79 17.42 -41.34
C LYS A 106 -4.10 16.24 -41.99
N SER A 107 -3.27 16.55 -42.99
CA SER A 107 -2.48 15.59 -43.78
C SER A 107 -1.80 14.54 -42.89
N SER A 108 -1.85 13.28 -43.33
CA SER A 108 -1.44 12.07 -42.59
C SER A 108 0.01 12.08 -42.10
N ASP A 109 0.89 12.86 -42.72
CA ASP A 109 2.32 12.87 -42.38
C ASP A 109 2.63 13.53 -41.03
N VAL A 110 2.03 14.68 -40.75
CA VAL A 110 2.33 15.46 -39.52
C VAL A 110 1.83 14.74 -38.26
N LEU A 111 0.73 13.98 -38.38
CA LEU A 111 0.15 13.21 -37.28
C LEU A 111 1.03 12.02 -36.89
N SER A 112 1.71 11.39 -37.86
CA SER A 112 2.58 10.24 -37.63
C SER A 112 3.81 10.61 -36.79
N THR A 113 4.44 11.75 -37.11
CA THR A 113 5.65 12.23 -36.43
C THR A 113 5.34 12.68 -35.00
N GLN A 114 4.18 13.34 -34.80
CA GLN A 114 3.76 13.79 -33.47
C GLN A 114 3.38 12.62 -32.56
N ASN A 115 2.72 11.58 -33.10
CA ASN A 115 2.41 10.36 -32.34
C ASN A 115 3.66 9.54 -32.01
N GLN A 116 4.64 9.46 -32.92
CA GLN A 116 5.93 8.82 -32.63
C GLN A 116 6.71 9.55 -31.53
N GLN A 117 6.74 10.88 -31.54
CA GLN A 117 7.40 11.67 -30.49
C GLN A 117 6.72 11.52 -29.13
N LYS A 118 5.38 11.53 -29.06
CA LYS A 118 4.62 11.28 -27.83
C LYS A 118 4.83 9.86 -27.30
N ALA A 119 4.82 8.85 -28.17
CA ALA A 119 5.08 7.47 -27.80
C ALA A 119 6.51 7.26 -27.28
N ALA A 120 7.50 7.91 -27.90
CA ALA A 120 8.90 7.83 -27.46
C ALA A 120 9.15 8.54 -26.12
N LYS A 121 8.40 9.60 -25.81
CA LYS A 121 8.45 10.27 -24.49
C LYS A 121 7.79 9.41 -23.41
N SER A 122 6.59 8.89 -23.66
CA SER A 122 5.87 8.01 -22.72
C SER A 122 6.65 6.73 -22.39
N ARG A 123 7.35 6.13 -23.37
CA ARG A 123 8.22 4.96 -23.13
C ARG A 123 9.40 5.29 -22.21
N ARG A 124 9.97 6.49 -22.32
CA ARG A 124 11.07 6.94 -21.45
C ARG A 124 10.59 7.19 -20.02
N ASP A 125 9.45 7.84 -19.87
CA ASP A 125 8.89 8.14 -18.54
C ASP A 125 8.51 6.85 -17.79
N LYS A 126 7.86 5.89 -18.47
CA LYS A 126 7.55 4.56 -17.88
C LYS A 126 8.80 3.77 -17.50
N LYS A 127 9.88 3.87 -18.29
CA LYS A 127 11.14 3.21 -17.98
C LYS A 127 11.77 3.79 -16.71
N ARG A 128 11.74 5.12 -16.55
CA ARG A 128 12.24 5.80 -15.35
C ARG A 128 11.45 5.42 -14.09
N GLU A 129 10.12 5.40 -14.17
CA GLU A 129 9.28 4.97 -13.04
C GLU A 129 9.54 3.51 -12.64
N GLN A 130 9.75 2.62 -13.61
CA GLN A 130 10.05 1.22 -13.33
C GLN A 130 11.44 1.06 -12.68
N GLU A 131 12.44 1.83 -13.13
CA GLU A 131 13.77 1.86 -12.54
C GLU A 131 13.73 2.38 -11.09
N GLU A 132 13.03 3.49 -10.82
CA GLU A 132 12.84 4.03 -9.46
C GLU A 132 12.13 3.04 -8.52
N TYR A 133 11.13 2.30 -9.04
CA TYR A 133 10.47 1.25 -8.26
C TYR A 133 11.43 0.09 -7.94
N LEU A 134 12.24 -0.33 -8.91
CA LEU A 134 13.23 -1.39 -8.72
C LEU A 134 14.31 -0.98 -7.72
N GLU A 135 14.74 0.28 -7.77
CA GLU A 135 15.70 0.91 -6.84
C GLU A 135 15.17 0.83 -5.40
N LYS A 136 13.92 1.27 -5.16
CA LYS A 136 13.27 1.17 -3.83
C LYS A 136 13.17 -0.26 -3.33
N MET A 137 12.89 -1.23 -4.21
CA MET A 137 12.86 -2.64 -3.85
C MET A 137 14.26 -3.23 -3.56
N ARG A 138 15.32 -2.67 -4.14
CA ARG A 138 16.71 -3.02 -3.81
C ARG A 138 17.13 -2.42 -2.48
N GLU A 139 16.82 -1.15 -2.24
CA GLU A 139 17.08 -0.49 -0.95
C GLU A 139 16.34 -1.18 0.20
N LYS A 140 15.08 -1.57 -0.02
CA LYS A 140 14.33 -2.32 1.00
C LYS A 140 15.00 -3.67 1.29
N ARG A 141 15.41 -4.41 0.26
CA ARG A 141 16.13 -5.69 0.46
C ARG A 141 17.45 -5.51 1.20
N LYS A 142 18.23 -4.47 0.88
CA LYS A 142 19.47 -4.16 1.61
C LYS A 142 19.20 -3.85 3.08
N ARG A 143 18.17 -3.04 3.37
CA ARG A 143 17.78 -2.75 4.77
C ARG A 143 17.31 -4.00 5.51
N ASP A 144 16.52 -4.84 4.86
CA ASP A 144 16.04 -6.08 5.46
C ASP A 144 17.21 -7.07 5.71
N GLU A 145 18.21 -7.09 4.81
CA GLU A 145 19.44 -7.89 4.94
C GLU A 145 20.34 -7.38 6.07
N GLU A 146 20.59 -6.06 6.14
CA GLU A 146 21.33 -5.42 7.24
C GLU A 146 20.67 -5.68 8.60
N TYR A 147 19.34 -5.55 8.66
CA TYR A 147 18.58 -5.85 9.87
C TYR A 147 18.70 -7.33 10.28
N LEU A 148 18.72 -8.25 9.31
CA LEU A 148 18.89 -9.68 9.58
C LEU A 148 20.29 -10.01 10.10
N GLU A 149 21.31 -9.33 9.57
CA GLU A 149 22.71 -9.48 10.00
C GLU A 149 22.91 -8.95 11.42
N GLU A 150 22.32 -7.79 11.76
CA GLU A 150 22.30 -7.26 13.13
C GLU A 150 21.63 -8.24 14.11
N LEU A 151 20.54 -8.90 13.67
CA LEU A 151 19.86 -9.96 14.43
C LEU A 151 20.68 -11.24 14.56
N ARG A 152 21.63 -11.49 13.67
CA ARG A 152 22.58 -12.61 13.78
C ARG A 152 23.71 -12.28 14.73
N GLU A 153 24.27 -11.08 14.68
CA GLU A 153 25.28 -10.63 15.64
C GLU A 153 24.73 -10.62 17.07
N LYS A 154 23.56 -10.01 17.32
CA LYS A 154 22.93 -10.05 18.64
C LYS A 154 22.63 -11.46 19.14
N ARG A 155 22.41 -12.42 18.23
CA ARG A 155 22.28 -13.84 18.61
C ARG A 155 23.62 -14.45 18.97
N LYS A 156 24.68 -14.21 18.18
CA LYS A 156 26.03 -14.67 18.50
C LYS A 156 26.52 -14.10 19.82
N ASP A 157 26.41 -12.79 20.04
CA ASP A 157 26.83 -12.13 21.28
C ASP A 157 26.09 -12.71 22.50
N ARG A 158 24.78 -12.95 22.35
CA ARG A 158 23.98 -13.56 23.42
C ARG A 158 24.37 -15.01 23.65
N ASP A 159 24.60 -15.78 22.60
CA ASP A 159 24.96 -17.20 22.72
C ASP A 159 26.39 -17.35 23.27
N GLU A 160 27.31 -16.44 22.96
CA GLU A 160 28.66 -16.32 23.55
C GLU A 160 28.58 -15.97 25.04
N TYR A 161 27.79 -14.94 25.41
CA TYR A 161 27.52 -14.59 26.79
C TYR A 161 26.91 -15.76 27.60
N ILE A 162 25.98 -16.50 26.99
CA ILE A 162 25.39 -17.71 27.62
C ILE A 162 26.45 -18.80 27.78
N SER A 163 27.33 -18.99 26.80
CA SER A 163 28.40 -20.00 26.86
C SER A 163 29.38 -19.67 27.99
N GLU A 164 29.88 -18.44 28.06
CA GLU A 164 30.77 -17.97 29.13
C GLU A 164 30.13 -18.16 30.51
N MET A 165 28.86 -17.76 30.67
CA MET A 165 28.13 -17.95 31.93
C MET A 165 27.92 -19.43 32.27
N SER A 166 27.71 -20.28 31.26
CA SER A 166 27.54 -21.72 31.46
C SER A 166 28.85 -22.40 31.86
N GLU A 167 29.97 -22.05 31.23
CA GLU A 167 31.30 -22.59 31.55
C GLU A 167 31.74 -22.15 32.94
N ASN A 168 31.50 -20.89 33.28
CA ASN A 168 31.81 -20.37 34.61
C ASN A 168 30.96 -21.07 35.68
N SER A 169 29.66 -21.25 35.45
CA SER A 169 28.81 -22.01 36.40
C SER A 169 29.17 -23.50 36.48
N SER A 170 29.55 -24.13 35.36
CA SER A 170 30.01 -25.52 35.33
C SER A 170 31.33 -25.69 36.09
N SER A 171 32.26 -24.73 35.98
CA SER A 171 33.51 -24.76 36.74
C SER A 171 33.26 -24.64 38.25
N VAL A 172 32.33 -23.76 38.66
CA VAL A 172 31.94 -23.57 40.06
C VAL A 172 31.31 -24.84 40.60
N VAL A 173 30.39 -25.47 39.87
CA VAL A 173 29.77 -26.74 40.28
C VAL A 173 30.80 -27.88 40.37
N ARG A 174 31.77 -27.94 39.45
CA ARG A 174 32.88 -28.91 39.52
C ARG A 174 33.79 -28.70 40.73
N ALA A 175 34.08 -27.45 41.09
CA ALA A 175 34.91 -27.14 42.25
C ALA A 175 34.21 -27.54 43.57
N TYR A 176 32.89 -27.30 43.68
CA TYR A 176 32.11 -27.72 44.85
C TYR A 176 32.02 -29.25 44.97
N THR A 177 31.75 -29.94 43.86
CA THR A 177 31.67 -31.41 43.88
C THR A 177 33.01 -32.07 44.19
N GLN A 178 34.13 -31.55 43.67
CA GLN A 178 35.47 -32.05 44.02
C GLN A 178 35.78 -31.84 45.51
N ALA A 179 35.45 -30.67 46.06
CA ALA A 179 35.62 -30.40 47.49
C ALA A 179 34.75 -31.32 48.37
N GLU A 180 33.54 -31.71 47.94
CA GLU A 180 32.71 -32.69 48.64
C GLU A 180 33.36 -34.09 48.63
N TYR A 181 33.91 -34.54 47.50
CA TYR A 181 34.62 -35.82 47.43
C TYR A 181 35.89 -35.83 48.28
N ASP A 182 36.68 -34.75 48.25
CA ASP A 182 37.92 -34.65 49.04
C ASP A 182 37.64 -34.61 50.56
N ASN A 183 36.53 -34.00 50.99
CA ASN A 183 36.10 -33.99 52.39
C ASN A 183 35.60 -35.36 52.87
N VAL A 184 34.93 -36.14 52.01
CA VAL A 184 34.48 -37.51 52.33
C VAL A 184 35.68 -38.46 52.47
N ASP A 185 36.72 -38.29 51.64
CA ASP A 185 37.95 -39.10 51.70
C ASP A 185 38.77 -38.81 52.97
N LEU A 186 38.85 -37.54 53.39
CA LEU A 186 39.45 -37.12 54.66
C LEU A 186 38.71 -37.65 55.91
N LEU A 187 37.38 -37.72 55.87
CA LEU A 187 36.57 -38.29 56.96
C LEU A 187 36.73 -39.82 57.03
N SER A 188 36.80 -40.50 55.88
CA SER A 188 36.99 -41.96 55.82
C SER A 188 38.34 -42.41 56.40
N THR A 189 39.39 -41.61 56.20
CA THR A 189 40.75 -41.87 56.70
C THR A 189 40.93 -41.55 58.18
N LEU A 190 40.05 -40.73 58.78
CA LEU A 190 40.00 -40.47 60.21
C LEU A 190 39.30 -41.61 60.97
N ASP A 191 38.25 -42.21 60.40
CA ASP A 191 37.50 -43.33 61.03
C ASP A 191 38.28 -44.66 61.07
N THR A 192 39.39 -44.79 60.33
CA THR A 192 40.23 -46.00 60.33
C THR A 192 41.35 -45.98 61.38
N LYS A 193 41.45 -44.92 62.21
CA LYS A 193 42.56 -44.71 63.17
C LYS A 193 42.14 -44.66 64.65
N ILE A 194 40.94 -45.13 65.00
CA ILE A 194 40.51 -45.35 66.40
C ILE A 194 40.46 -46.85 66.67
#